data_AF-A0A257XNQ0-F1
#
_entry.id   AF-A0A257XNQ0-F1
#
_cell.length_a   1.000
_cell.length_b   1.000
_cell.length_c   1.000
_cell.angle_alpha   90.00
_cell.angle_beta   90.00
_cell.angle_gamma   90.00
#
_symmetry.space_group_name_H-M   'P 1'
#
loop_
_entity.id
_entity.type
_entity.pdbx_description
1 polymer ?
#
loop_
_entity_poly.entity_id
_entity_poly.type
_entity_poly.pdbx_seq_one_letter_code
_entity_poly.pdbx_strand_id
1 'polypeptide(L)'
;MAARSDLVMATGRSDFPNQVNNVLGFPFIFRGALDARATEITEAMLIAAVHALAGLAREPVPASVLKAYKLKKLVFGPDYILPKPFDPRLAERVPQAVAKAVLKSSRR
;
A
#
# COMPACT_ATOMS: atom_id res chain seq x y z
N MET A 1 -25.57 -18.41 6.62
CA MET A 1 -25.09 -18.44 5.23
C MET A 1 -23.61 -18.75 5.28
N ALA A 2 -23.18 -19.95 4.88
CA ALA A 2 -21.77 -20.33 4.91
C ALA A 2 -21.11 -19.86 3.60
N ALA A 3 -20.04 -19.07 3.70
CA ALA A 3 -19.26 -18.65 2.55
C ALA A 3 -18.19 -19.70 2.21
N ARG A 4 -17.65 -19.64 0.98
CA ARG A 4 -16.63 -20.58 0.49
C ARG A 4 -15.33 -20.48 1.30
N SER A 5 -14.64 -21.58 1.55
CA SER A 5 -13.45 -21.61 2.43
C SER A 5 -12.17 -21.04 1.79
N ASP A 6 -12.17 -20.81 0.49
CA ASP A 6 -11.04 -20.32 -0.32
C ASP A 6 -11.19 -18.85 -0.71
N LEU A 7 -12.19 -18.14 -0.16
CA LEU A 7 -12.39 -16.73 -0.45
C LEU A 7 -11.36 -15.87 0.27
N VAL A 8 -10.90 -14.82 -0.40
CA VAL A 8 -10.18 -13.69 0.20
C VAL A 8 -11.14 -12.52 0.27
N MET A 9 -11.38 -11.98 1.47
CA MET A 9 -12.35 -10.92 1.70
C MET A 9 -11.66 -9.61 2.02
N ALA A 10 -12.13 -8.51 1.44
CA ALA A 10 -11.65 -7.16 1.71
C ALA A 10 -12.83 -6.19 1.74
N THR A 11 -12.78 -5.17 2.61
CA THR A 11 -13.83 -4.15 2.71
C THR A 11 -13.26 -2.78 3.06
N GLY A 12 -14.06 -1.73 3.03
CA GLY A 12 -13.66 -0.42 3.57
C GLY A 12 -13.64 -0.33 5.11
N ARG A 13 -14.15 -1.35 5.81
CA ARG A 13 -14.33 -1.31 7.26
C ARG A 13 -13.08 -1.78 8.01
N SER A 14 -12.77 -1.13 9.12
CA SER A 14 -11.58 -1.42 9.94
C SER A 14 -11.76 -2.61 10.89
N ASP A 15 -12.99 -3.05 11.12
CA ASP A 15 -13.33 -4.19 11.98
C ASP A 15 -13.22 -5.55 11.25
N PHE A 16 -12.90 -5.54 9.96
CA PHE A 16 -12.66 -6.74 9.15
C PHE A 16 -11.20 -6.81 8.65
N PRO A 17 -10.70 -8.01 8.29
CA PRO A 17 -9.43 -8.17 7.58
C PRO A 17 -9.39 -7.36 6.27
N ASN A 18 -8.18 -7.11 5.78
CA ASN A 18 -7.93 -6.49 4.48
C ASN A 18 -8.72 -5.19 4.23
N GLN A 19 -8.65 -4.25 5.18
CA GLN A 19 -9.26 -2.94 4.99
C GLN A 19 -8.65 -2.21 3.77
N VAL A 20 -9.48 -1.96 2.76
CA VAL A 20 -9.17 -1.11 1.61
C VAL A 20 -9.42 0.33 2.04
N ASN A 21 -8.36 1.13 2.15
CA ASN A 21 -8.47 2.51 2.61
C ASN A 21 -7.52 3.43 1.82
N ASN A 22 -8.05 4.57 1.39
CA ASN A 22 -7.32 5.58 0.62
C ASN A 22 -6.10 6.15 1.34
N VAL A 23 -6.02 6.03 2.67
CA VAL A 23 -4.84 6.39 3.46
C VAL A 23 -3.57 5.65 3.01
N LEU A 24 -3.70 4.47 2.39
CA LEU A 24 -2.58 3.74 1.80
C LEU A 24 -2.09 4.35 0.47
N GLY A 25 -2.89 5.21 -0.16
CA GLY A 25 -2.61 5.82 -1.45
C GLY A 25 -2.29 7.31 -1.34
N PHE A 26 -3.28 8.13 -0.98
CA PHE A 26 -3.23 9.58 -1.18
C PHE A 26 -1.99 10.26 -0.57
N PRO A 27 -1.57 10.00 0.69
CA PRO A 27 -0.46 10.74 1.27
C PRO A 27 0.84 10.51 0.48
N PHE A 28 1.01 9.29 -0.01
CA PHE A 28 2.25 8.83 -0.60
C PHE A 28 2.32 9.10 -2.11
N ILE A 29 1.20 8.98 -2.81
CA ILE A 29 1.09 9.34 -4.22
C ILE A 29 1.35 10.83 -4.40
N PHE A 30 0.69 11.66 -3.59
CA PHE A 30 0.94 13.10 -3.62
C PHE A 30 2.37 13.45 -3.24
N ARG A 31 2.93 12.80 -2.20
CA ARG A 31 4.32 13.03 -1.82
C ARG A 31 5.28 12.73 -2.98
N GLY A 32 5.15 11.58 -3.64
CA GLY A 32 6.01 11.20 -4.76
C GLY A 32 5.84 12.11 -5.99
N ALA A 33 4.61 12.54 -6.27
CA ALA A 33 4.33 13.49 -7.34
C ALA A 33 4.96 14.86 -7.08
N LEU A 34 4.84 15.38 -5.86
CA LEU A 34 5.42 16.65 -5.43
C LEU A 34 6.95 16.61 -5.42
N ASP A 35 7.54 15.55 -4.88
CA ASP A 35 9.00 15.35 -4.85
C ASP A 35 9.58 15.34 -6.28
N ALA A 36 8.83 14.79 -7.25
CA ALA A 36 9.22 14.74 -8.66
C ALA A 36 8.74 15.95 -9.49
N ARG A 37 8.04 16.91 -8.89
CA ARG A 37 7.41 18.06 -9.56
C ARG A 37 6.53 17.67 -10.76
N ALA A 38 5.78 16.58 -10.62
CA ALA A 38 4.83 16.14 -11.65
C ALA A 38 3.73 17.20 -11.84
N THR A 39 3.35 17.44 -13.10
CA THR A 39 2.26 18.37 -13.45
C THR A 39 0.88 17.75 -13.32
N GLU A 40 0.80 16.42 -13.30
CA GLU A 40 -0.42 15.64 -13.17
C GLU A 40 -0.14 14.28 -12.52
N ILE A 41 -1.20 13.58 -12.09
CA ILE A 41 -1.11 12.19 -11.62
C ILE A 41 -1.48 11.27 -12.79
N THR A 42 -0.51 10.50 -13.28
CA THR A 42 -0.70 9.59 -14.42
C THR A 42 -1.06 8.18 -13.98
N GLU A 43 -1.65 7.38 -14.89
CA GLU A 43 -1.91 5.96 -14.65
C GLU A 43 -0.62 5.18 -14.33
N ALA A 44 0.50 5.52 -14.97
CA ALA A 44 1.80 4.92 -14.67
C ALA A 44 2.24 5.15 -13.21
N MET A 45 1.96 6.34 -12.65
CA MET A 45 2.21 6.63 -11.23
C MET A 45 1.31 5.79 -10.32
N LEU A 46 0.04 5.65 -10.66
CA LEU A 46 -0.91 4.82 -9.89
C LEU A 46 -0.50 3.35 -9.90
N ILE A 47 -0.13 2.80 -11.06
CA ILE A 47 0.38 1.42 -11.19
C ILE A 47 1.65 1.25 -10.36
N ALA A 48 2.58 2.22 -10.38
CA ALA A 48 3.80 2.15 -9.58
C ALA A 48 3.51 2.12 -8.08
N ALA A 49 2.54 2.92 -7.61
CA ALA A 49 2.09 2.92 -6.23
C ALA A 49 1.47 1.56 -5.84
N VAL A 50 0.61 0.99 -6.69
CA VAL A 50 0.00 -0.34 -6.47
C VAL A 50 1.07 -1.42 -6.34
N HIS A 51 2.06 -1.43 -7.24
CA HIS A 51 3.16 -2.40 -7.16
C HIS A 51 4.01 -2.22 -5.89
N ALA A 52 4.26 -0.98 -5.45
CA ALA A 52 4.97 -0.72 -4.20
C ALA A 52 4.20 -1.22 -2.97
N LEU A 53 2.89 -0.96 -2.89
CA LEU A 53 2.03 -1.46 -1.81
C LEU A 53 1.98 -2.99 -1.79
N ALA A 54 1.77 -3.60 -2.96
CA ALA A 54 1.69 -5.05 -3.12
C ALA A 54 3.02 -5.74 -2.78
N GLY A 55 4.15 -5.12 -3.13
CA GLY A 55 5.48 -5.61 -2.74
C GLY A 55 5.68 -5.54 -1.23
N LEU A 56 5.36 -4.40 -0.61
CA LEU A 56 5.52 -4.19 0.84
C LEU A 56 4.68 -5.16 1.67
N ALA A 57 3.45 -5.49 1.24
CA ALA A 57 2.59 -6.46 1.93
C ALA A 57 3.19 -7.88 1.99
N ARG A 58 4.07 -8.23 1.04
CA ARG A 58 4.74 -9.54 0.96
C ARG A 58 6.05 -9.60 1.74
N GLU A 59 6.56 -8.47 2.22
CA GLU A 59 7.73 -8.42 3.08
C GLU A 59 7.36 -8.77 4.54
N PRO A 60 8.33 -9.26 5.35
CA PRO A 60 8.12 -9.41 6.79
C PRO A 60 7.66 -8.10 7.44
N VAL A 61 6.69 -8.20 8.34
CA VAL A 61 6.11 -7.03 9.03
C VAL A 61 7.02 -6.62 10.21
N PRO A 62 7.45 -5.35 10.30
CA PRO A 62 8.29 -4.88 11.39
C PRO A 62 7.64 -5.01 12.77
N ALA A 63 8.45 -5.27 13.80
CA ALA A 63 7.98 -5.38 15.18
C ALA A 63 7.28 -4.11 15.68
N SER A 64 7.68 -2.93 15.20
CA SER A 64 7.03 -1.65 15.51
C SER A 64 5.57 -1.62 15.07
N VAL A 65 5.28 -2.15 13.87
CA VAL A 65 3.91 -2.25 13.34
C VAL A 65 3.10 -3.25 14.14
N LEU A 66 3.66 -4.45 14.40
CA LEU A 66 3.00 -5.46 15.22
C LEU A 66 2.63 -4.93 16.61
N LYS A 67 3.56 -4.19 17.25
CA LYS A 67 3.34 -3.55 18.54
C LYS A 67 2.24 -2.48 18.49
N ALA A 68 2.26 -1.61 17.47
CA ALA A 68 1.26 -0.54 17.30
C ALA A 68 -0.16 -1.08 17.15
N TYR A 69 -0.31 -2.23 16.49
CA TYR A 69 -1.61 -2.89 16.28
C TYR A 69 -1.93 -3.99 17.31
N LYS A 70 -1.08 -4.17 18.35
CA LYS A 70 -1.23 -5.22 19.38
C LYS A 70 -1.34 -6.64 18.81
N LEU A 71 -0.60 -6.91 17.74
CA LEU A 71 -0.56 -8.20 17.04
C LEU A 71 0.71 -8.98 17.40
N LYS A 72 0.61 -10.31 17.44
CA LYS A 72 1.78 -11.18 17.64
C LYS A 72 2.50 -11.50 16.32
N LYS A 73 1.75 -11.62 15.23
CA LYS A 73 2.24 -12.01 13.91
C LYS A 73 1.30 -11.47 12.84
N LEU A 74 1.88 -11.09 11.70
CA LEU A 74 1.15 -10.69 10.50
C LEU A 74 1.99 -11.15 9.30
N VAL A 75 1.41 -11.98 8.45
CA VAL A 75 2.09 -12.60 7.29
C VAL A 75 1.14 -12.56 6.11
N PHE A 76 1.69 -12.31 4.91
CA PHE A 76 0.92 -12.27 3.68
C PHE A 76 0.06 -13.54 3.52
N GLY A 77 -1.24 -13.35 3.30
CA GLY A 77 -2.21 -14.45 3.23
C GLY A 77 -3.65 -13.95 3.16
N PRO A 78 -4.64 -14.84 3.22
CA PRO A 78 -6.06 -14.49 3.05
C PRO A 78 -6.56 -13.36 3.95
N ASP A 79 -6.00 -13.20 5.16
CA ASP A 79 -6.38 -12.16 6.12
C ASP A 79 -5.44 -10.94 6.14
N TYR A 80 -4.38 -10.95 5.32
CA TYR A 80 -3.44 -9.85 5.20
C TYR A 80 -2.86 -9.77 3.78
N ILE A 81 -3.54 -9.00 2.93
CA ILE A 81 -3.14 -8.72 1.54
C ILE A 81 -2.73 -7.26 1.32
N LEU A 82 -2.99 -6.39 2.31
CA LEU A 82 -2.69 -4.95 2.28
C LEU A 82 -1.87 -4.56 3.51
N PRO A 83 -0.88 -3.66 3.37
CA PRO A 83 -0.11 -3.19 4.51
C PRO A 83 -0.98 -2.35 5.46
N LYS A 84 -0.50 -2.16 6.68
CA LYS A 84 -1.21 -1.34 7.67
C LYS A 84 -0.94 0.15 7.43
N PRO A 85 -1.94 1.05 7.56
CA PRO A 85 -1.77 2.49 7.32
C PRO A 85 -0.61 3.17 8.06
N PHE A 86 -0.28 2.70 9.27
CA PHE A 86 0.82 3.22 10.07
C PHE A 86 2.12 2.43 9.91
N ASP A 87 2.27 1.66 8.83
CA ASP A 87 3.54 1.03 8.50
C ASP A 87 4.53 2.12 8.01
N PRO A 88 5.62 2.40 8.74
CA PRO A 88 6.52 3.50 8.42
C PRO A 88 7.21 3.33 7.07
N ARG A 89 7.31 2.09 6.57
CA ARG A 89 7.90 1.80 5.26
C ARG A 89 7.12 2.41 4.10
N LEU A 90 5.82 2.68 4.28
CA LEU A 90 4.98 3.30 3.25
C LEU A 90 5.50 4.68 2.84
N ALA A 91 5.94 5.47 3.82
CA ALA A 91 6.44 6.83 3.62
C ALA A 91 7.74 6.88 2.78
N GLU A 92 8.49 5.79 2.75
CA GLU A 92 9.70 5.67 1.93
C GLU A 92 9.39 5.05 0.56
N ARG A 93 8.69 3.91 0.56
CA ARG A 93 8.59 3.05 -0.63
C ARG A 93 7.65 3.60 -1.71
N VAL A 94 6.45 4.02 -1.31
CA VAL A 94 5.41 4.41 -2.27
C VAL A 94 5.77 5.74 -2.96
N PRO A 95 6.23 6.81 -2.26
CA PRO A 95 6.63 8.04 -2.91
C PRO A 95 7.80 7.85 -3.88
N GLN A 96 8.80 7.05 -3.51
CA GLN A 96 9.94 6.75 -4.40
C GLN A 96 9.49 6.03 -5.68
N ALA A 97 8.57 5.07 -5.58
CA ALA A 97 8.05 4.35 -6.74
C ALA A 97 7.27 5.30 -7.68
N VAL A 98 6.45 6.17 -7.11
CA VAL A 98 5.68 7.18 -7.85
C VAL A 98 6.61 8.18 -8.53
N ALA A 99 7.59 8.74 -7.83
CA ALA A 99 8.56 9.68 -8.38
C ALA A 99 9.37 9.07 -9.55
N LYS A 100 9.77 7.79 -9.44
CA LYS A 100 10.45 7.06 -10.52
C LYS A 100 9.55 6.87 -11.75
N ALA A 101 8.24 6.76 -11.57
CA ALA A 101 7.28 6.61 -12.67
C ALA A 101 7.13 7.90 -13.49
N VAL A 102 7.23 9.07 -12.85
CA VAL A 102 7.21 10.38 -13.52
C VAL A 102 8.33 10.46 -14.57
N LEU A 103 9.56 10.14 -14.17
CA LEU A 103 10.75 10.20 -15.05
C LEU A 103 10.65 9.29 -16.29
N LYS A 104 9.92 8.17 -16.19
CA LYS A 104 9.70 7.26 -17.32
C LYS A 104 8.64 7.77 -18.28
N SER A 105 7.65 8.51 -17.79
CA SER A 105 6.55 9.06 -18.61
C SER A 105 6.99 10.27 -19.42
N SER A 106 7.91 11.09 -18.90
CA SER A 106 8.42 12.31 -19.55
C SER A 106 9.40 12.07 -20.72
N ARG A 107 9.71 10.81 -21.06
CA ARG A 107 10.57 10.44 -22.22
C ARG A 107 9.77 10.03 -23.46
N ARG A 108 8.53 10.49 -23.59
CA ARG A 108 7.75 10.35 -24.83
C ARG A 108 7.94 11.56 -25.73
#